data_AF-A0A7K7KHJ9-F1
#
_entry.id   AF-A0A7K7KHJ9-F1
#
_cell.length_a   1.000
_cell.length_b   1.000
_cell.length_c   1.000
_cell.angle_alpha   90.00
_cell.angle_beta   90.00
_cell.angle_gamma   90.00
#
_symmetry.space_group_name_H-M   'P 1'
#
loop_
_entity.id
_entity.type
_entity.pdbx_description
1 polymer ?
#
loop_
_entity_poly.entity_id
_entity_poly.type
_entity_poly.pdbx_seq_one_letter_code
_entity_poly.pdbx_strand_id
1 'polypeptide(L)'
;EVLQVDNETFEISSTSIKLKWTCRFPDACQGMRAMCRLGAPSSPPCEAEEVNAEQTLHGQEGTFTCSALQPFTEYSVTIDLPPNTTLFSWLFTTQETVPDKPEQLWLDPDRGSLRWSALPSCNGEIIGYQLSITARNAGDSSVLETERLRLDGSVTEHRLPGHSPGSSYAVMIQGLTAAGAGAALTREFHSNSSSDTPQPQTISCRGARDIAPSQGTAVLPLRPIARGSEAAREHQLIVAATHNASLIESICSGQARLSNASAYLAALLNLSAATDFVLGDGSRGQGLHNAALSPGRDYTALLRLVRLGPQAEKFTCVCYSFSL
;
A
#
# COMPACT_ATOMS: atom_id res chain seq x y z
N GLU A 1 -36.50 -26.22 21.62
CA GLU A 1 -35.54 -25.29 22.24
C GLU A 1 -36.25 -24.06 22.77
N VAL A 2 -35.76 -23.53 23.89
CA VAL A 2 -36.32 -22.35 24.58
C VAL A 2 -35.81 -21.05 23.92
N LEU A 3 -34.54 -21.05 23.55
CA LEU A 3 -33.86 -19.98 22.81
C LEU A 3 -33.63 -20.42 21.35
N GLN A 4 -33.82 -19.51 20.41
CA GLN A 4 -33.46 -19.70 19.01
C GLN A 4 -32.54 -18.55 18.58
N VAL A 5 -31.33 -18.92 18.17
CA VAL A 5 -30.32 -18.01 17.61
C VAL A 5 -30.29 -18.28 16.11
N ASP A 6 -30.48 -17.24 15.31
CA ASP A 6 -30.54 -17.36 13.86
C ASP A 6 -29.13 -17.27 13.27
N ASN A 7 -28.59 -18.43 12.90
CA ASN A 7 -27.24 -18.55 12.36
C ASN A 7 -27.03 -17.82 11.03
N GLU A 8 -28.10 -17.51 10.29
CA GLU A 8 -28.01 -16.78 9.02
C GLU A 8 -27.94 -15.25 9.20
N THR A 9 -28.08 -14.75 10.43
CA THR A 9 -28.13 -13.31 10.74
C THR A 9 -26.92 -12.78 11.50
N PHE A 10 -25.86 -13.58 11.63
CA PHE A 10 -24.63 -13.15 12.28
C PHE A 10 -23.93 -12.05 11.48
N GLU A 11 -23.71 -10.91 12.12
CA GLU A 11 -22.93 -9.80 11.60
C GLU A 11 -21.55 -9.82 12.27
N ILE A 12 -20.56 -10.38 11.57
CA ILE A 12 -19.18 -10.49 12.05
C ILE A 12 -18.34 -9.45 11.32
N SER A 13 -17.65 -8.61 12.08
CA SER A 13 -16.64 -7.66 11.58
C SER A 13 -15.26 -8.03 12.14
N SER A 14 -14.25 -7.22 11.84
CA SER A 14 -12.92 -7.38 12.43
C SER A 14 -12.87 -7.02 13.91
N THR A 15 -13.82 -6.25 14.43
CA THR A 15 -13.80 -5.75 15.82
C THR A 15 -15.11 -5.95 16.57
N SER A 16 -16.09 -6.62 15.95
CA SER A 16 -17.39 -6.87 16.56
C SER A 16 -18.02 -8.17 16.07
N ILE A 17 -18.76 -8.81 16.97
CA ILE A 17 -19.65 -9.92 16.65
C ILE A 17 -21.04 -9.53 17.11
N LYS A 18 -22.03 -9.61 16.22
CA LYS A 18 -23.40 -9.28 16.53
C LYS A 18 -24.32 -10.42 16.13
N LEU A 19 -25.16 -10.83 17.08
CA LEU A 19 -26.12 -11.91 16.91
C LEU A 19 -27.52 -11.47 17.32
N LYS A 20 -28.51 -12.01 16.62
CA LYS A 20 -29.93 -11.85 16.96
C LYS A 20 -30.41 -13.11 17.66
N TRP A 21 -31.19 -12.91 18.70
CA TRP A 21 -31.75 -14.00 19.48
C TRP A 21 -33.25 -13.79 19.65
N THR A 22 -33.97 -14.90 19.68
CA THR A 22 -35.41 -14.95 19.92
C THR A 22 -35.70 -16.01 20.96
N CYS A 23 -36.66 -15.73 21.82
CA CYS A 23 -37.11 -16.65 22.85
C CYS A 23 -38.53 -17.10 22.56
N ARG A 24 -38.76 -18.42 22.60
CA ARG A 24 -40.10 -18.98 22.37
C ARG A 24 -41.02 -18.83 23.58
N PHE A 25 -40.46 -18.78 24.80
CA PHE A 25 -41.20 -18.68 26.05
C PHE A 25 -40.66 -17.50 26.88
N PRO A 26 -41.27 -16.30 26.80
CA PRO A 26 -40.73 -15.07 27.41
C PRO A 26 -40.38 -15.21 28.90
N ASP A 27 -41.20 -15.94 29.66
CA ASP A 27 -40.98 -16.17 31.10
C ASP A 27 -39.76 -17.06 31.38
N ALA A 28 -39.41 -17.96 30.46
CA ALA A 28 -38.25 -18.86 30.59
C ALA A 28 -36.92 -18.19 30.22
N CYS A 29 -36.97 -16.99 29.64
CA CYS A 29 -35.81 -16.24 29.16
C CYS A 29 -35.50 -15.00 30.01
N GLN A 30 -36.24 -14.79 31.10
CA GLN A 30 -35.97 -13.70 32.02
C GLN A 30 -34.62 -13.90 32.71
N GLY A 31 -33.73 -12.92 32.58
CA GLY A 31 -32.43 -12.94 33.25
C GLY A 31 -31.37 -13.80 32.57
N MET A 32 -31.57 -14.15 31.29
CA MET A 32 -30.49 -14.73 30.48
C MET A 32 -29.30 -13.77 30.41
N ARG A 33 -28.11 -14.34 30.29
CA ARG A 33 -26.85 -13.63 30.31
C ARG A 33 -26.04 -14.03 29.10
N ALA A 34 -25.76 -13.07 28.23
CA ALA A 34 -24.84 -13.24 27.13
C ALA A 34 -23.44 -12.83 27.57
N MET A 35 -22.45 -13.67 27.26
CA MET A 35 -21.06 -13.47 27.57
C MET A 35 -20.23 -13.61 26.30
N CYS A 36 -19.25 -12.73 26.15
CA CYS A 36 -18.22 -12.80 25.12
C CYS A 36 -16.88 -12.95 25.82
N ARG A 37 -16.09 -13.95 25.44
CA ARG A 37 -14.76 -14.22 25.97
C ARG A 37 -13.84 -14.73 24.88
N LEU A 38 -12.53 -14.64 25.09
CA LEU A 38 -11.56 -15.28 24.19
C LEU A 38 -11.77 -16.80 24.15
N GLY A 39 -11.81 -17.35 22.94
CA GLY A 39 -12.00 -18.79 22.71
C GLY A 39 -10.75 -19.60 23.07
N ALA A 40 -9.57 -19.01 22.89
CA ALA A 40 -8.29 -19.59 23.24
C ALA A 40 -7.36 -18.53 23.88
N PRO A 41 -6.44 -18.92 24.77
CA PRO A 41 -5.38 -18.04 25.22
C PRO A 41 -4.55 -17.58 24.02
N SER A 42 -4.44 -16.27 23.85
CA SER A 42 -3.56 -15.69 22.84
C SER A 42 -2.10 -15.89 23.22
N SER A 43 -1.25 -16.29 22.28
CA SER A 43 0.20 -16.38 22.49
C SER A 43 0.93 -15.13 21.99
N PRO A 44 2.07 -14.75 22.62
CA PRO A 44 2.94 -13.72 22.07
C PRO A 44 3.34 -14.09 20.63
N PRO A 45 3.36 -13.12 19.69
CA PRO A 45 3.27 -11.67 19.88
C PRO A 45 1.84 -11.10 19.79
N CYS A 46 0.81 -11.91 19.59
CA CYS A 46 -0.57 -11.48 19.36
C CYS A 46 -1.40 -11.54 20.64
N GLU A 47 -0.87 -11.02 21.76
CA GLU A 47 -1.60 -11.04 23.02
C GLU A 47 -2.90 -10.25 22.92
N ALA A 48 -4.01 -10.96 23.12
CA ALA A 48 -5.34 -10.44 23.07
C ALA A 48 -5.80 -10.02 24.46
N GLU A 49 -6.30 -8.80 24.58
CA GLU A 49 -6.93 -8.35 25.82
C GLU A 49 -8.16 -9.20 26.10
N GLU A 50 -8.30 -9.62 27.36
CA GLU A 50 -9.44 -10.41 27.80
C GLU A 50 -10.70 -9.56 27.75
N VAL A 51 -11.50 -9.75 26.69
CA VAL A 51 -12.80 -9.12 26.57
C VAL A 51 -13.76 -9.91 27.47
N ASN A 52 -14.17 -9.31 28.58
CA ASN A 52 -15.24 -9.82 29.44
C ASN A 52 -16.50 -8.98 29.23
N ALA A 53 -17.13 -9.14 28.06
CA ALA A 53 -18.39 -8.46 27.77
C ALA A 53 -19.55 -9.32 28.27
N GLU A 54 -20.27 -8.82 29.28
CA GLU A 54 -21.45 -9.47 29.84
C GLU A 54 -22.68 -8.56 29.65
N GLN A 55 -23.76 -9.12 29.11
CA GLN A 55 -25.03 -8.40 28.96
C GLN A 55 -26.18 -9.26 29.45
N THR A 56 -27.02 -8.68 30.31
CA THR A 56 -28.31 -9.32 30.66
C THR A 56 -29.31 -9.07 29.53
N LEU A 57 -29.91 -10.14 29.03
CA LEU A 57 -30.88 -10.12 27.95
C LEU A 57 -32.29 -10.03 28.53
N HIS A 58 -33.11 -9.13 27.97
CA HIS A 58 -34.49 -8.90 28.39
C HIS A 58 -35.43 -8.97 27.19
N GLY A 59 -36.62 -9.53 27.39
CA GLY A 59 -37.69 -9.57 26.39
C GLY A 59 -37.75 -10.88 25.59
N GLN A 60 -38.54 -10.85 24.51
CA GLN A 60 -38.79 -12.00 23.65
C GLN A 60 -37.82 -12.08 22.46
N GLU A 61 -37.23 -10.96 22.06
CA GLU A 61 -36.23 -10.89 21.00
C GLU A 61 -35.26 -9.75 21.29
N GLY A 62 -34.06 -9.84 20.74
CA GLY A 62 -33.06 -8.81 20.93
C GLY A 62 -31.80 -9.06 20.11
N THR A 63 -30.83 -8.20 20.34
CA THR A 63 -29.52 -8.28 19.69
C THR A 63 -28.44 -8.19 20.76
N PHE A 64 -27.50 -9.12 20.72
CA PHE A 64 -26.29 -9.07 21.52
C PHE A 64 -25.12 -8.67 20.63
N THR A 65 -24.29 -7.73 21.11
CA THR A 65 -23.13 -7.24 20.37
C THR A 65 -21.89 -7.30 21.24
N CYS A 66 -20.91 -8.10 20.83
CA CYS A 66 -19.55 -7.99 21.31
C CYS A 66 -18.83 -6.90 20.51
N SER A 67 -18.22 -5.94 21.18
CA SER A 67 -17.46 -4.85 20.56
C SER A 67 -16.04 -4.79 21.11
N ALA A 68 -15.17 -4.01 20.47
CA ALA A 68 -13.77 -3.85 20.85
C ALA A 68 -12.99 -5.18 20.84
N LEU A 69 -13.33 -6.04 19.88
CA LEU A 69 -12.62 -7.30 19.63
C LEU A 69 -11.36 -7.05 18.81
N GLN A 70 -10.39 -7.95 18.92
CA GLN A 70 -9.23 -7.97 18.05
C GLN A 70 -9.57 -8.65 16.70
N PRO A 71 -8.98 -8.17 15.60
CA PRO A 71 -9.07 -8.84 14.30
C PRO A 71 -8.49 -10.25 14.34
N PHE A 72 -8.93 -11.08 13.41
CA PHE A 72 -8.41 -12.44 13.19
C PHE A 72 -8.22 -13.26 14.49
N THR A 73 -9.16 -13.12 15.42
CA THR A 73 -9.10 -13.74 16.76
C THR A 73 -10.37 -14.53 17.01
N GLU A 74 -10.23 -15.67 17.68
CA GLU A 74 -11.35 -16.54 18.02
C GLU A 74 -11.96 -16.14 19.37
N TYR A 75 -13.27 -15.90 19.37
CA TYR A 75 -14.07 -15.57 20.54
C TYR A 75 -15.17 -16.60 20.75
N SER A 76 -15.37 -16.99 22.01
CA SER A 76 -16.50 -17.79 22.46
C SER A 76 -17.64 -16.88 22.92
N VAL A 77 -18.80 -17.03 22.30
CA VAL A 77 -20.03 -16.36 22.72
C VAL A 77 -20.96 -17.37 23.37
N THR A 78 -21.32 -17.15 24.63
CA THR A 78 -22.24 -18.00 25.38
C THR A 78 -23.47 -17.23 25.83
N ILE A 79 -24.64 -17.88 25.80
CA ILE A 79 -25.87 -17.38 26.40
C ILE A 79 -26.30 -18.39 27.43
N ASP A 80 -26.28 -17.98 28.70
CA ASP A 80 -26.58 -18.82 29.84
C ASP A 80 -27.84 -18.32 30.55
N LEU A 81 -28.66 -19.25 31.03
CA LEU A 81 -29.72 -18.99 31.99
C LEU A 81 -29.18 -19.33 33.39
N PRO A 82 -29.07 -18.34 34.29
CA PRO A 82 -28.61 -18.57 35.66
C PRO A 82 -29.48 -19.60 36.40
N PRO A 83 -28.89 -20.43 37.29
CA PRO A 83 -27.48 -20.40 37.67
C PRO A 83 -26.52 -21.07 36.68
N ASN A 84 -26.87 -22.21 36.05
CA ASN A 84 -25.88 -23.07 35.37
C ASN A 84 -26.38 -23.71 34.05
N THR A 85 -27.31 -23.09 33.31
CA THR A 85 -27.84 -23.68 32.06
C THR A 85 -27.35 -22.91 30.83
N THR A 86 -26.42 -23.49 30.07
CA THR A 86 -26.01 -22.92 28.77
C THR A 86 -27.05 -23.22 27.70
N LEU A 87 -27.63 -22.16 27.15
CA LEU A 87 -28.63 -22.23 26.08
C LEU A 87 -28.00 -22.15 24.69
N PHE A 88 -26.87 -21.45 24.57
CA PHE A 88 -26.12 -21.29 23.33
C PHE A 88 -24.63 -21.14 23.63
N SER A 89 -23.79 -21.75 22.81
CA SER A 89 -22.33 -21.58 22.84
C SER A 89 -21.77 -21.79 21.44
N TRP A 90 -21.01 -20.83 20.93
CA TRP A 90 -20.39 -20.91 19.61
C TRP A 90 -19.05 -20.17 19.58
N LEU A 91 -18.14 -20.64 18.72
CA LEU A 91 -16.85 -20.00 18.46
C LEU A 91 -16.90 -19.22 17.15
N PHE A 92 -16.56 -17.94 17.23
CA PHE A 92 -16.55 -17.02 16.11
C PHE A 92 -15.14 -16.49 15.90
N THR A 93 -14.68 -16.51 14.66
CA THR A 93 -13.45 -15.83 14.26
C THR A 93 -13.80 -14.47 13.67
N THR A 94 -13.21 -13.40 14.21
CA THR A 94 -13.35 -12.06 13.65
C THR A 94 -12.67 -11.96 12.28
N GLN A 95 -13.13 -11.03 11.45
CA GLN A 95 -12.55 -10.82 10.13
C GLN A 95 -11.11 -10.28 10.21
N GLU A 96 -10.34 -10.54 9.16
CA GLU A 96 -9.00 -9.97 8.99
C GLU A 96 -9.04 -8.45 8.78
N THR A 97 -7.95 -7.80 9.15
CA THR A 97 -7.62 -6.42 8.80
C THR A 97 -6.29 -6.37 8.07
N VAL A 98 -5.91 -5.18 7.64
CA VAL A 98 -4.59 -4.97 7.02
C VAL A 98 -3.48 -5.18 8.07
N PRO A 99 -2.31 -5.74 7.69
CA PRO A 99 -1.21 -5.96 8.62
C PRO A 99 -0.64 -4.69 9.23
N ASP A 100 0.06 -4.88 10.34
CA ASP A 100 0.90 -3.84 10.92
C ASP A 100 2.13 -3.55 10.06
N LYS A 101 2.74 -2.40 10.35
CA LYS A 101 3.98 -1.98 9.70
C LYS A 101 5.12 -2.93 10.07
N PRO A 102 5.92 -3.41 9.10
CA PRO A 102 7.16 -4.12 9.42
C PRO A 102 8.06 -3.30 10.35
N GLU A 103 8.65 -3.95 11.36
CA GLU A 103 9.46 -3.25 12.37
C GLU A 103 10.87 -2.96 11.88
N GLN A 104 11.48 -3.91 11.17
CA GLN A 104 12.88 -3.89 10.81
C GLN A 104 13.08 -4.25 9.33
N LEU A 105 13.93 -3.46 8.68
CA LEU A 105 14.41 -3.67 7.32
C LEU A 105 15.88 -3.24 7.30
N TRP A 106 16.76 -4.14 6.91
CA TRP A 106 18.19 -3.90 6.84
C TRP A 106 18.80 -4.47 5.56
N LEU A 107 19.96 -3.93 5.18
CA LEU A 107 20.76 -4.43 4.08
C LEU A 107 21.89 -5.27 4.65
N ASP A 108 21.98 -6.53 4.24
CA ASP A 108 23.10 -7.42 4.50
C ASP A 108 24.21 -7.12 3.46
N PRO A 109 25.33 -6.48 3.87
CA PRO A 109 26.40 -6.10 2.94
C PRO A 109 27.20 -7.31 2.43
N ASP A 110 27.27 -8.40 3.19
CA ASP A 110 28.04 -9.59 2.83
C ASP A 110 27.33 -10.38 1.72
N ARG A 111 25.99 -10.36 1.74
CA ARG A 111 25.14 -11.06 0.76
C ARG A 111 24.58 -10.15 -0.33
N GLY A 112 24.62 -8.83 -0.13
CA GLY A 112 23.96 -7.87 -1.01
C GLY A 112 22.44 -8.02 -1.03
N SER A 113 21.83 -8.43 0.08
CA SER A 113 20.39 -8.73 0.17
C SER A 113 19.68 -7.86 1.22
N LEU A 114 18.46 -7.46 0.90
CA LEU A 114 17.52 -6.87 1.85
C LEU A 114 16.91 -7.97 2.70
N ARG A 115 16.84 -7.73 4.01
CA ARG A 115 16.24 -8.65 4.98
C ARG A 115 15.30 -7.91 5.92
N TRP A 116 14.25 -8.60 6.34
CA TRP A 116 13.25 -8.09 7.27
C TRP A 116 12.75 -9.21 8.19
N SER A 117 12.16 -8.82 9.32
CA SER A 117 11.49 -9.76 10.23
C SER A 117 10.11 -10.11 9.69
N ALA A 118 9.73 -11.39 9.81
CA ALA A 118 8.38 -11.83 9.45
C ALA A 118 7.34 -11.10 10.30
N LEU A 119 6.27 -10.63 9.67
CA LEU A 119 5.13 -10.03 10.36
C LEU A 119 4.36 -11.10 11.13
N PRO A 120 3.88 -10.79 12.34
CA PRO A 120 2.98 -11.68 13.04
C PRO A 120 1.59 -11.67 12.38
N SER A 121 0.88 -12.78 12.49
CA SER A 121 -0.46 -12.95 11.89
C SER A 121 -1.59 -12.40 12.77
N CYS A 122 -1.33 -11.37 13.59
CA CYS A 122 -2.31 -10.89 14.58
C CYS A 122 -3.54 -10.24 13.93
N ASN A 123 -3.35 -9.67 12.75
CA ASN A 123 -4.41 -8.99 11.99
C ASN A 123 -4.95 -9.83 10.83
N GLY A 124 -4.42 -11.04 10.61
CA GLY A 124 -4.75 -11.90 9.49
C GLY A 124 -3.59 -12.77 9.02
N GLU A 125 -3.89 -13.72 8.14
CA GLU A 125 -2.86 -14.55 7.52
C GLU A 125 -1.99 -13.72 6.55
N ILE A 126 -0.67 -13.75 6.75
CA ILE A 126 0.27 -13.02 5.88
C ILE A 126 0.46 -13.80 4.58
N ILE A 127 -0.28 -13.39 3.54
CA ILE A 127 -0.22 -14.01 2.21
C ILE A 127 1.01 -13.55 1.40
N GLY A 128 1.63 -12.43 1.76
CA GLY A 128 2.78 -11.91 1.04
C GLY A 128 3.33 -10.57 1.51
N TYR A 129 4.40 -10.14 0.85
CA TYR A 129 4.99 -8.81 0.99
C TYR A 129 5.00 -8.09 -0.35
N GLN A 130 4.70 -6.80 -0.33
CA GLN A 130 4.93 -5.92 -1.46
C GLN A 130 6.18 -5.08 -1.20
N LEU A 131 7.20 -5.28 -2.03
CA LEU A 131 8.47 -4.56 -1.95
C LEU A 131 8.54 -3.56 -3.10
N SER A 132 8.99 -2.33 -2.84
CA SER A 132 9.25 -1.31 -3.86
C SER A 132 10.65 -0.75 -3.65
N ILE A 133 11.55 -1.05 -4.57
CA ILE A 133 12.96 -0.68 -4.52
C ILE A 133 13.18 0.42 -5.54
N THR A 134 13.51 1.63 -5.10
CA THR A 134 13.86 2.75 -5.97
C THR A 134 15.36 2.97 -5.92
N ALA A 135 16.03 2.67 -7.02
CA ALA A 135 17.45 2.94 -7.22
C ALA A 135 17.64 4.32 -7.86
N ARG A 136 18.53 5.12 -7.26
CA ARG A 136 18.99 6.40 -7.80
C ARG A 136 20.40 6.19 -8.36
N ASN A 137 20.54 6.41 -9.67
CA ASN A 137 21.80 6.22 -10.37
C ASN A 137 22.80 7.33 -10.02
N ALA A 138 24.00 6.94 -9.57
CA ALA A 138 25.07 7.89 -9.25
C ALA A 138 25.57 8.70 -10.46
N GLY A 139 25.49 8.12 -11.67
CA GLY A 139 25.95 8.75 -12.92
C GLY A 139 24.92 9.65 -13.61
N ASP A 140 23.63 9.49 -13.31
CA ASP A 140 22.55 10.34 -13.83
C ASP A 140 21.39 10.39 -12.83
N SER A 141 21.43 11.39 -11.94
CA SER A 141 20.43 11.59 -10.88
C SER A 141 19.06 12.07 -11.41
N SER A 142 18.92 12.28 -12.72
CA SER A 142 17.62 12.54 -13.37
C SER A 142 16.83 11.27 -13.68
N VAL A 143 17.48 10.10 -13.54
CA VAL A 143 16.89 8.79 -13.83
C VAL A 143 16.56 8.06 -12.52
N LEU A 144 15.30 7.65 -12.41
CA LEU A 144 14.79 6.81 -11.33
C LEU A 144 14.45 5.43 -11.88
N GLU A 145 14.98 4.39 -11.24
CA GLU A 145 14.55 3.02 -11.49
C GLU A 145 13.82 2.47 -10.28
N THR A 146 12.53 2.20 -10.41
CA THR A 146 11.75 1.56 -9.36
C THR A 146 11.35 0.16 -9.77
N GLU A 147 11.58 -0.82 -8.91
CA GLU A 147 11.13 -2.19 -9.07
C GLU A 147 10.12 -2.54 -7.98
N ARG A 148 8.92 -2.93 -8.38
CA ARG A 148 7.84 -3.35 -7.48
C ARG A 148 7.67 -4.86 -7.58
N LEU A 149 7.84 -5.53 -6.47
CA LEU A 149 7.82 -6.99 -6.35
C LEU A 149 6.68 -7.42 -5.45
N ARG A 150 6.07 -8.55 -5.78
CA ARG A 150 5.20 -9.30 -4.86
C ARG A 150 5.92 -10.58 -4.48
N LEU A 151 6.14 -10.75 -3.19
CA LEU A 151 6.84 -11.88 -2.60
C LEU A 151 5.87 -12.68 -1.73
N ASP A 152 6.10 -13.98 -1.62
CA ASP A 152 5.29 -14.86 -0.76
C ASP A 152 5.52 -14.55 0.73
N GLY A 153 4.53 -14.88 1.57
CA GLY A 153 4.55 -14.57 3.01
C GLY A 153 5.68 -15.26 3.79
N SER A 154 6.26 -16.34 3.26
CA SER A 154 7.39 -17.06 3.84
C SER A 154 8.75 -16.41 3.52
N VAL A 155 8.81 -15.46 2.58
CA VAL A 155 10.04 -14.83 2.14
C VAL A 155 10.40 -13.66 3.05
N THR A 156 11.62 -13.68 3.59
CA THR A 156 12.17 -12.63 4.48
C THR A 156 13.50 -12.07 3.98
N GLU A 157 13.89 -12.41 2.75
CA GLU A 157 15.13 -11.98 2.11
C GLU A 157 14.93 -11.79 0.61
N HIS A 158 15.47 -10.70 0.06
CA HIS A 158 15.48 -10.44 -1.38
C HIS A 158 16.82 -9.82 -1.80
N ARG A 159 17.44 -10.35 -2.85
CA ARG A 159 18.70 -9.80 -3.37
C ARG A 159 18.44 -8.52 -4.13
N LEU A 160 19.24 -7.48 -3.87
CA LEU A 160 19.13 -6.24 -4.63
C LEU A 160 19.51 -6.47 -6.10
N PRO A 161 18.74 -5.95 -7.06
CA PRO A 161 19.09 -5.99 -8.47
C PRO A 161 20.35 -5.13 -8.69
N GLY A 162 21.48 -5.79 -9.01
CA GLY A 162 22.73 -5.17 -9.45
C GLY A 162 23.22 -3.99 -8.60
N HIS A 163 23.99 -4.27 -7.54
CA HIS A 163 24.63 -3.24 -6.72
C HIS A 163 25.59 -2.38 -7.55
N SER A 164 25.08 -1.29 -8.14
CA SER A 164 25.90 -0.33 -8.88
C SER A 164 26.62 0.55 -7.85
N PRO A 165 27.97 0.51 -7.79
CA PRO A 165 28.73 1.29 -6.81
C PRO A 165 28.32 2.77 -6.83
N GLY A 166 28.09 3.36 -5.65
CA GLY A 166 27.68 4.77 -5.48
C GLY A 166 26.17 5.04 -5.60
N SER A 167 25.34 4.03 -5.89
CA SER A 167 23.88 4.22 -5.97
C SER A 167 23.24 4.26 -4.57
N SER A 168 22.21 5.10 -4.41
CA SER A 168 21.35 5.10 -3.24
C SER A 168 20.04 4.37 -3.55
N TYR A 169 19.52 3.63 -2.56
CA TYR A 169 18.30 2.84 -2.68
C TYR A 169 17.29 3.27 -1.64
N ALA A 170 16.11 3.70 -2.07
CA ALA A 170 14.95 3.86 -1.20
C ALA A 170 14.08 2.62 -1.32
N VAL A 171 13.92 1.89 -0.21
CA VAL A 171 13.18 0.62 -0.16
C VAL A 171 11.95 0.80 0.70
N MET A 172 10.80 0.45 0.14
CA MET A 172 9.53 0.41 0.84
C MET A 172 9.02 -1.03 0.91
N ILE A 173 8.60 -1.47 2.09
CA ILE A 173 8.04 -2.81 2.33
C ILE A 173 6.73 -2.72 3.10
N GLN A 174 5.73 -3.50 2.70
CA GLN A 174 4.45 -3.64 3.40
C GLN A 174 3.95 -5.09 3.35
N GLY A 175 3.26 -5.52 4.41
CA GLY A 175 2.60 -6.83 4.46
C GLY A 175 1.26 -6.83 3.73
N LEU A 176 0.81 -8.04 3.33
CA LEU A 176 -0.46 -8.28 2.66
C LEU A 176 -1.25 -9.35 3.42
N THR A 177 -2.54 -9.10 3.65
CA THR A 177 -3.57 -10.08 4.07
C THR A 177 -4.69 -10.14 3.04
N ALA A 178 -5.72 -10.98 3.27
CA ALA A 178 -6.91 -10.98 2.42
C ALA A 178 -7.66 -9.64 2.46
N ALA A 179 -7.54 -8.89 3.56
CA ALA A 179 -8.13 -7.55 3.72
C ALA A 179 -7.37 -6.45 2.94
N GLY A 180 -6.10 -6.69 2.56
CA GLY A 180 -5.31 -5.80 1.72
C GLY A 180 -3.91 -5.50 2.25
N ALA A 181 -3.35 -4.38 1.79
CA ALA A 181 -1.99 -3.96 2.13
C ALA A 181 -1.95 -3.17 3.44
N GLY A 182 -1.01 -3.57 4.31
CA GLY A 182 -0.71 -2.92 5.59
C GLY A 182 0.06 -1.62 5.46
N ALA A 183 0.42 -1.06 6.60
CA ALA A 183 1.28 0.11 6.65
C ALA A 183 2.70 -0.19 6.14
N ALA A 184 3.29 0.74 5.40
CA ALA A 184 4.60 0.55 4.79
C ALA A 184 5.75 1.07 5.67
N LEU A 185 6.85 0.31 5.72
CA LEU A 185 8.14 0.75 6.25
C LEU A 185 9.02 1.22 5.08
N THR A 186 9.56 2.43 5.18
CA THR A 186 10.51 2.98 4.19
C THR A 186 11.89 3.16 4.82
N ARG A 187 12.94 2.71 4.13
CA ARG A 187 14.34 2.87 4.52
C ARG A 187 15.19 3.26 3.32
N GLU A 188 16.17 4.12 3.56
CA GLU A 188 17.19 4.50 2.57
C GLU A 188 18.52 3.81 2.89
N PHE A 189 19.14 3.24 1.87
CA PHE A 189 20.44 2.60 1.93
C PHE A 189 21.41 3.27 0.98
N HIS A 190 22.65 3.47 1.42
CA HIS A 190 23.71 4.10 0.63
C HIS A 190 24.82 3.08 0.39
N SER A 191 25.24 2.94 -0.87
CA SER A 191 26.39 2.11 -1.22
C SER A 191 27.67 2.86 -0.87
N ASN A 192 28.22 2.55 0.30
CA ASN A 192 29.47 3.04 0.91
C ASN A 192 30.40 3.86 -0.01
N SER A 193 30.39 5.19 0.12
CA SER A 193 31.54 6.05 -0.21
C SER A 193 31.99 6.71 1.08
N SER A 194 33.28 6.58 1.40
CA SER A 194 33.95 7.02 2.62
C SER A 194 34.03 8.55 2.80
N SER A 195 32.92 9.28 2.67
CA SER A 195 32.86 10.69 3.08
C SER A 195 31.63 10.94 3.92
N ASP A 196 31.90 11.26 5.18
CA ASP A 196 30.97 11.70 6.21
C ASP A 196 30.29 13.01 5.75
N THR A 197 29.17 12.89 5.04
CA THR A 197 28.14 13.94 4.91
C THR A 197 26.84 13.26 4.46
N PRO A 198 25.76 13.30 5.26
CA PRO A 198 24.44 12.86 4.84
C PRO A 198 23.86 13.94 3.94
N GLN A 199 24.29 13.99 2.68
CA GLN A 199 23.65 14.85 1.70
C GLN A 199 22.52 14.05 1.05
N PRO A 200 21.23 14.41 1.26
CA PRO A 200 20.15 13.77 0.55
C PRO A 200 20.39 14.03 -0.94
N GLN A 201 20.68 12.98 -1.70
CA GLN A 201 20.79 13.10 -3.16
C GLN A 201 19.38 13.25 -3.71
N THR A 202 18.83 14.46 -3.59
CA THR A 202 17.58 14.84 -4.22
C THR A 202 17.70 14.62 -5.71
N ILE A 203 16.65 14.10 -6.32
CA ILE A 203 16.55 13.90 -7.76
C ILE A 203 16.89 15.22 -8.46
N SER A 204 17.82 15.19 -9.42
CA SER A 204 18.20 16.36 -10.21
C SER A 204 17.54 16.26 -11.57
N CYS A 205 16.47 17.02 -11.78
CA CYS A 205 15.71 16.95 -13.02
C CYS A 205 16.31 17.76 -14.15
N ARG A 206 16.05 17.32 -15.38
CA ARG A 206 16.50 18.00 -16.60
C ARG A 206 15.68 19.27 -16.82
N GLY A 207 16.29 20.31 -17.37
CA GLY A 207 15.56 21.53 -17.74
C GLY A 207 14.69 21.33 -18.99
N ALA A 208 13.54 22.00 -19.02
CA ALA A 208 12.79 22.24 -20.25
C ALA A 208 13.42 23.38 -21.06
N ARG A 209 13.03 23.50 -22.34
CA ARG A 209 13.46 24.55 -23.28
C ARG A 209 12.26 25.35 -23.76
N ASP A 210 12.53 26.52 -24.35
CA ASP A 210 11.53 27.35 -25.04
C ASP A 210 10.23 27.54 -24.23
N ILE A 211 10.38 27.87 -22.95
CA ILE A 211 9.27 28.08 -22.03
C ILE A 211 8.56 29.38 -22.42
N ALA A 212 7.27 29.29 -22.74
CA ALA A 212 6.43 30.42 -23.13
C ALA A 212 5.27 30.59 -22.13
N PRO A 213 5.48 31.39 -21.06
CA PRO A 213 4.46 31.62 -20.03
C PRO A 213 3.14 32.15 -20.58
N SER A 214 3.22 33.04 -21.58
CA SER A 214 2.05 33.64 -22.23
C SER A 214 1.21 32.64 -23.03
N GLN A 215 1.81 31.52 -23.45
CA GLN A 215 1.15 30.46 -24.20
C GLN A 215 0.81 29.24 -23.35
N GLY A 216 1.32 29.17 -22.11
CA GLY A 216 1.11 28.00 -21.26
C GLY A 216 1.92 26.78 -21.71
N THR A 217 3.06 26.97 -22.39
CA THR A 217 3.79 25.86 -23.03
C THR A 217 5.27 25.78 -22.64
N ALA A 218 5.83 24.58 -22.72
CA ALA A 218 7.25 24.31 -22.55
C ALA A 218 7.69 23.14 -23.44
N VAL A 219 8.93 23.17 -23.95
CA VAL A 219 9.48 22.11 -24.81
C VAL A 219 10.35 21.16 -24.01
N LEU A 220 10.01 19.87 -24.04
CA LEU A 220 10.76 18.81 -23.36
C LEU A 220 11.64 18.05 -24.35
N PRO A 221 12.98 18.06 -24.20
CA PRO A 221 13.88 17.26 -25.03
C PRO A 221 13.85 15.80 -24.56
N LEU A 222 12.93 15.01 -25.12
CA LEU A 222 12.71 13.62 -24.75
C LEU A 222 13.77 12.73 -25.39
N ARG A 223 14.32 11.81 -24.60
CA ARG A 223 15.22 10.74 -25.09
C ARG A 223 14.60 9.39 -24.77
N PRO A 224 14.68 8.39 -25.68
CA PRO A 224 14.25 7.04 -25.38
C PRO A 224 15.02 6.46 -24.20
N ILE A 225 14.33 5.74 -23.33
CA ILE A 225 14.95 4.99 -22.23
C ILE A 225 15.56 3.70 -22.85
N ALA A 226 16.89 3.54 -22.75
CA ALA A 226 17.67 2.50 -23.47
C ALA A 226 17.56 1.07 -22.89
N ARG A 227 17.97 0.04 -23.64
CA ARG A 227 17.11 -1.02 -24.23
C ARG A 227 17.53 -2.45 -23.81
N GLY A 228 16.56 -3.36 -23.78
CA GLY A 228 16.68 -4.78 -24.11
C GLY A 228 15.65 -5.15 -25.21
N SER A 229 15.90 -6.24 -25.95
CA SER A 229 15.04 -6.72 -27.04
C SER A 229 13.81 -7.43 -26.48
N GLU A 230 12.66 -6.77 -26.40
CA GLU A 230 11.33 -7.28 -26.78
C GLU A 230 10.18 -6.39 -26.26
N ALA A 231 9.16 -6.29 -27.12
CA ALA A 231 7.77 -5.85 -26.86
C ALA A 231 7.47 -4.39 -26.44
N ALA A 232 6.22 -4.00 -26.73
CA ALA A 232 5.61 -2.67 -26.83
C ALA A 232 6.16 -1.55 -25.93
N ARG A 233 6.45 -0.39 -26.53
CA ARG A 233 7.19 0.74 -25.94
C ARG A 233 6.32 1.96 -25.73
N GLU A 234 5.27 1.80 -24.95
CA GLU A 234 4.45 2.93 -24.59
C GLU A 234 5.09 3.68 -23.41
N HIS A 235 5.65 4.84 -23.70
CA HIS A 235 6.15 5.76 -22.70
C HIS A 235 4.99 6.65 -22.25
N GLN A 236 4.84 6.80 -20.95
CA GLN A 236 3.85 7.69 -20.35
C GLN A 236 4.52 9.00 -20.02
N LEU A 237 3.98 10.11 -20.56
CA LEU A 237 4.39 11.45 -20.16
C LEU A 237 3.42 11.98 -19.12
N ILE A 238 3.87 12.02 -17.86
CA ILE A 238 3.07 12.46 -16.72
C ILE A 238 3.53 13.85 -16.29
N VAL A 239 2.60 14.74 -15.98
CA VAL A 239 2.90 16.12 -15.56
C VAL A 239 2.29 16.36 -14.20
N ALA A 240 3.06 16.98 -13.30
CA ALA A 240 2.64 17.35 -11.96
C ALA A 240 3.10 18.79 -11.64
N ALA A 241 2.25 19.58 -10.98
CA ALA A 241 2.59 20.93 -10.53
C ALA A 241 3.27 20.87 -9.15
N THR A 242 4.48 20.33 -9.09
CA THR A 242 5.22 20.08 -7.84
C THR A 242 6.72 19.91 -8.09
N HIS A 243 7.54 20.23 -7.08
CA HIS A 243 8.95 19.84 -6.98
C HIS A 243 9.22 18.87 -5.81
N ASN A 244 8.17 18.31 -5.20
CA ASN A 244 8.35 17.40 -4.08
C ASN A 244 8.89 16.04 -4.54
N ALA A 245 10.14 15.73 -4.17
CA ALA A 245 10.83 14.51 -4.54
C ALA A 245 10.07 13.24 -4.15
N SER A 246 9.43 13.19 -2.97
CA SER A 246 8.69 11.99 -2.53
C SER A 246 7.45 11.73 -3.39
N LEU A 247 6.77 12.78 -3.82
CA LEU A 247 5.63 12.68 -4.73
C LEU A 247 6.09 12.25 -6.13
N ILE A 248 7.22 12.75 -6.60
CA ILE A 248 7.83 12.36 -7.89
C ILE A 248 8.14 10.86 -7.90
N GLU A 249 8.75 10.33 -6.84
CA GLU A 249 9.02 8.89 -6.70
C GLU A 249 7.73 8.07 -6.66
N SER A 250 6.72 8.53 -5.92
CA SER A 250 5.41 7.88 -5.85
C SER A 250 4.68 7.86 -7.21
N ILE A 251 4.81 8.91 -8.01
CA ILE A 251 4.29 8.96 -9.38
C ILE A 251 5.09 8.00 -10.26
N CYS A 252 6.42 7.96 -10.13
CA CYS A 252 7.26 7.05 -10.91
C CYS A 252 6.90 5.58 -10.66
N SER A 253 6.75 5.19 -9.40
CA SER A 253 6.43 3.82 -8.96
C SER A 253 4.98 3.37 -9.24
N GLY A 254 4.16 4.27 -9.79
CA GLY A 254 2.74 3.99 -10.04
C GLY A 254 1.91 3.85 -8.76
N GLN A 255 2.41 4.31 -7.61
CA GLN A 255 1.67 4.33 -6.35
C GLN A 255 0.74 5.54 -6.24
N ALA A 256 1.14 6.69 -6.78
CA ALA A 256 0.32 7.89 -6.76
C ALA A 256 -0.88 7.76 -7.70
N ARG A 257 -2.08 8.04 -7.18
CA ARG A 257 -3.26 8.25 -8.02
C ARG A 257 -3.08 9.53 -8.81
N LEU A 258 -3.07 9.41 -10.13
CA LEU A 258 -3.14 10.55 -11.02
C LEU A 258 -4.52 11.19 -10.87
N SER A 259 -4.54 12.45 -10.44
CA SER A 259 -5.75 13.24 -10.32
C SER A 259 -5.51 14.58 -10.98
N ASN A 260 -6.50 15.10 -11.73
CA ASN A 260 -6.35 16.33 -12.50
C ASN A 260 -5.89 17.55 -11.67
N ALA A 261 -5.99 17.51 -10.34
CA ALA A 261 -5.54 18.57 -9.44
C ALA A 261 -4.04 18.50 -9.08
N SER A 262 -3.41 17.32 -9.11
CA SER A 262 -2.02 17.11 -8.66
C SER A 262 -1.08 16.58 -9.74
N ALA A 263 -1.55 15.65 -10.57
CA ALA A 263 -0.77 15.08 -11.67
C ALA A 263 -1.70 14.45 -12.74
N TYR A 264 -1.41 14.67 -14.02
CA TYR A 264 -2.17 14.10 -15.13
C TYR A 264 -1.26 13.44 -16.18
N LEU A 265 -1.82 12.50 -16.93
CA LEU A 265 -1.14 11.88 -18.06
C LEU A 265 -1.35 12.74 -19.31
N ALA A 266 -0.28 13.39 -19.78
CA ALA A 266 -0.33 14.31 -20.91
C ALA A 266 -0.32 13.58 -22.26
N ALA A 267 0.47 12.50 -22.38
CA ALA A 267 0.60 11.73 -23.62
C ALA A 267 1.08 10.29 -23.39
N LEU A 268 0.77 9.44 -24.37
CA LEU A 268 1.38 8.11 -24.56
C LEU A 268 2.24 8.18 -25.82
N LEU A 269 3.53 7.87 -25.68
CA LEU A 269 4.55 8.13 -26.68
C LEU A 269 5.30 6.84 -27.03
N ASN A 270 5.49 6.58 -28.33
CA ASN A 270 6.35 5.51 -28.80
C ASN A 270 7.71 6.09 -29.24
N LEU A 271 8.57 6.40 -28.26
CA LEU A 271 9.87 7.02 -28.53
C LEU A 271 10.88 6.00 -29.03
N SER A 272 11.27 6.12 -30.30
CA SER A 272 12.32 5.31 -30.93
C SER A 272 13.66 6.06 -31.04
N ALA A 273 13.61 7.40 -31.10
CA ALA A 273 14.73 8.34 -31.18
C ALA A 273 14.46 9.57 -30.30
N ALA A 274 15.48 10.42 -30.10
CA ALA A 274 15.30 11.68 -29.36
C ALA A 274 14.34 12.60 -30.12
N THR A 275 13.44 13.27 -29.42
CA THR A 275 12.38 14.11 -30.01
C THR A 275 12.00 15.22 -29.04
N ASP A 276 11.72 16.40 -29.55
CA ASP A 276 11.18 17.51 -28.75
C ASP A 276 9.66 17.39 -28.66
N PHE A 277 9.12 17.48 -27.45
CA PHE A 277 7.68 17.43 -27.19
C PHE A 277 7.20 18.77 -26.63
N VAL A 278 6.19 19.37 -27.25
CA VAL A 278 5.57 20.62 -26.77
C VAL A 278 4.52 20.27 -25.72
N LEU A 279 4.83 20.54 -24.46
CA LEU A 279 3.90 20.36 -23.36
C LEU A 279 3.01 21.59 -23.20
N GLY A 280 1.72 21.39 -22.93
CA GLY A 280 0.76 22.46 -22.68
C GLY A 280 0.05 23.03 -23.90
N ASP A 281 0.21 22.43 -25.09
CA ASP A 281 -0.34 22.97 -26.33
C ASP A 281 -1.86 22.77 -26.51
N GLY A 282 -2.53 22.14 -25.55
CA GLY A 282 -3.97 21.85 -25.60
C GLY A 282 -4.35 20.70 -26.52
N SER A 283 -3.38 20.00 -27.11
CA SER A 283 -3.64 18.89 -28.02
C SER A 283 -4.32 17.71 -27.31
N ARG A 284 -5.08 16.92 -28.09
CA ARG A 284 -5.71 15.68 -27.64
C ARG A 284 -5.23 14.53 -28.49
N GLY A 285 -4.68 13.50 -27.86
CA GLY A 285 -4.15 12.31 -28.52
C GLY A 285 -4.51 11.06 -27.74
N GLN A 286 -5.00 10.02 -28.42
CA GLN A 286 -5.38 8.73 -27.80
C GLN A 286 -6.31 8.87 -26.57
N GLY A 287 -7.19 9.87 -26.57
CA GLY A 287 -8.11 10.14 -25.45
C GLY A 287 -7.49 10.91 -24.27
N LEU A 288 -6.21 11.27 -24.33
CA LEU A 288 -5.50 12.09 -23.36
C LEU A 288 -5.47 13.55 -23.78
N HIS A 289 -5.32 14.44 -22.81
CA HIS A 289 -5.34 15.89 -23.01
C HIS A 289 -4.07 16.53 -22.48
N ASN A 290 -3.29 17.13 -23.38
CA ASN A 290 -2.12 17.92 -23.05
C ASN A 290 -2.56 19.32 -22.57
N ALA A 291 -3.09 19.40 -21.35
CA ALA A 291 -3.67 20.63 -20.82
C ALA A 291 -2.66 21.78 -20.75
N ALA A 292 -3.11 22.99 -21.08
CA ALA A 292 -2.30 24.20 -20.98
C ALA A 292 -1.78 24.44 -19.56
N LEU A 293 -0.52 24.83 -19.47
CA LEU A 293 0.15 25.06 -18.20
C LEU A 293 -0.23 26.45 -17.66
N SER A 294 -0.49 26.52 -16.37
CA SER A 294 -0.78 27.78 -15.69
C SER A 294 0.51 28.52 -15.32
N PRO A 295 0.63 29.83 -15.61
CA PRO A 295 1.75 30.67 -15.17
C PRO A 295 1.86 30.79 -13.64
N GLY A 296 3.06 31.09 -13.16
CA GLY A 296 3.38 31.22 -11.74
C GLY A 296 3.43 29.90 -11.00
N ARG A 297 3.65 28.78 -11.71
CA ARG A 297 3.70 27.44 -11.13
C ARG A 297 4.96 26.69 -11.54
N ASP A 298 5.39 25.86 -10.61
CA ASP A 298 6.49 24.94 -10.77
C ASP A 298 5.97 23.58 -11.23
N TYR A 299 6.52 23.08 -12.34
CA TYR A 299 6.13 21.81 -12.93
C TYR A 299 7.27 20.82 -12.94
N THR A 300 6.90 19.56 -12.77
CA THR A 300 7.73 18.40 -13.06
C THR A 300 7.01 17.53 -14.09
N ALA A 301 7.71 17.18 -15.17
CA ALA A 301 7.29 16.18 -16.13
C ALA A 301 8.13 14.90 -15.98
N LEU A 302 7.47 13.76 -16.00
CA LEU A 302 8.09 12.43 -15.89
C LEU A 302 7.82 11.65 -17.16
N LEU A 303 8.89 11.29 -17.86
CA LEU A 303 8.84 10.29 -18.92
C LEU A 303 9.02 8.92 -18.28
N ARG A 304 7.93 8.14 -18.17
CA ARG A 304 7.90 6.84 -17.51
C ARG A 304 7.79 5.71 -18.53
N LEU A 305 8.63 4.70 -18.39
CA LEU A 305 8.50 3.41 -19.08
C LEU A 305 8.12 2.34 -18.04
N VAL A 306 7.07 1.58 -18.33
CA VAL A 306 6.60 0.47 -17.49
C VAL A 306 6.94 -0.84 -18.17
N ARG A 307 7.57 -1.76 -17.43
CA ARG A 307 7.85 -3.13 -17.86
C ARG A 307 7.16 -4.09 -16.90
N LEU A 308 6.22 -4.85 -17.43
CA LEU A 308 5.48 -5.85 -16.68
C LEU A 308 6.17 -7.20 -16.85
N GLY A 309 6.60 -7.78 -15.75
CA GLY A 309 7.04 -9.17 -15.64
C GLY A 309 6.02 -10.01 -14.86
N PRO A 310 6.20 -11.33 -14.81
CA PRO A 310 5.27 -12.24 -14.13
C PRO A 310 5.19 -12.02 -12.60
N GLN A 311 6.26 -11.52 -11.97
CA GLN A 311 6.34 -11.31 -10.51
C GLN A 311 6.84 -9.90 -10.13
N ALA A 312 7.19 -9.08 -11.13
CA ALA A 312 7.82 -7.79 -10.92
C ALA A 312 7.29 -6.77 -11.93
N GLU A 313 7.08 -5.54 -11.47
CA GLU A 313 6.83 -4.40 -12.32
C GLU A 313 8.02 -3.44 -12.21
N LYS A 314 8.70 -3.18 -13.33
CA LYS A 314 9.83 -2.26 -13.37
C LYS A 314 9.42 -0.96 -14.04
N PHE A 315 9.61 0.13 -13.32
CA PHE A 315 9.38 1.50 -13.74
C PHE A 315 10.73 2.17 -13.95
N THR A 316 10.90 2.84 -15.08
CA THR A 316 12.05 3.72 -15.31
C THR A 316 11.54 5.09 -15.67
N CYS A 317 11.93 6.11 -14.91
CA CYS A 317 11.50 7.48 -15.13
C CYS A 317 12.67 8.40 -15.38
N VAL A 318 12.50 9.31 -16.33
CA VAL A 318 13.37 10.47 -16.52
C VAL A 318 12.58 11.71 -16.14
N CYS A 319 13.11 12.51 -15.22
CA CYS A 319 12.42 13.70 -14.75
C CYS A 319 12.93 14.99 -15.42
N TYR A 320 11.98 15.90 -15.62
CA TYR A 320 12.19 17.23 -16.16
C TYR A 320 11.51 18.24 -15.24
N SER A 321 12.20 19.32 -14.88
CA SER A 321 11.68 20.37 -13.98
C SER A 321 11.79 21.73 -14.64
N PHE A 322 10.75 22.55 -14.51
CA PHE A 322 10.73 23.90 -15.03
C PHE A 322 9.64 24.74 -14.35
N SER A 323 9.84 26.04 -14.31
CA SER A 323 8.87 27.01 -13.81
C SER A 323 8.26 27.77 -14.99
N LEU A 324 6.95 28.00 -14.93
CA LEU A 324 6.20 28.70 -15.97
C LEU A 324 5.75 30.09 -15.51
#